data_AF-A0A7Y2MRK7-F1
#
_entry.id   AF-A0A7Y2MRK7-F1
#
_cell.length_a   1.000
_cell.length_b   1.000
_cell.length_c   1.000
_cell.angle_alpha   90.00
_cell.angle_beta   90.00
_cell.angle_gamma   90.00
#
_symmetry.space_group_name_H-M   'P 1'
#
loop_
_entity.id
_entity.type
_entity.pdbx_description
1 polymer ?
#
loop_
_entity_poly.entity_id
_entity_poly.type
_entity_poly.pdbx_seq_one_letter_code
_entity_poly.pdbx_strand_id
1 'polypeptide(L)'
;MNPQITKPITIVAVILSFLLAFLPQDLEAQTRISRSDKGKSTIQVENNNRKLSIEYEGEITISNDETDIVDISRGGYIEIEKSGFGSKRRINIEADGSGKLIKEYYVGRKQQDWEPDGRQWLAEVLQEVLRSTMIGAEGRVDRMYAQGGASRVLSEIREMDSDYVTAGYLDLLLDKNLSNNEMIEAIEVTGTIDSDHYRAEILKGHQKKFLSNASATTAYINATNDMDSDHYKTEVLRGAIADAEITDAQMNSLLQSIGTVDSDHYMTEILTSIMDSRKLNGSNLDLIISTSRNIDSDHYKTEVLRRALNKDGLSTDNINTILQMVNDIDSDHYTSEVVKYLMDHKITGSNLDLLADIVTNNMDSDHYRNDVIRDLIKRQDLTDKNLDLIFTVIDQYDSDHYKTEVIGMISEKKSLTDDQLVKVINSCKSMDSDHYITEVLISMASRV
;
A
#
# COMPACT_ATOMS: atom_id res chain seq x y z
N MET A 1 41.59 -66.17 -29.23
CA MET A 1 40.27 -65.89 -28.62
C MET A 1 40.41 -64.62 -27.79
N ASN A 2 39.62 -63.59 -28.16
CA ASN A 2 39.47 -62.26 -27.55
C ASN A 2 40.72 -61.39 -27.24
N PRO A 3 40.96 -60.31 -28.02
CA PRO A 3 41.78 -59.21 -27.56
C PRO A 3 40.95 -58.24 -26.70
N GLN A 4 41.42 -57.91 -25.50
CA GLN A 4 40.86 -56.82 -24.69
C GLN A 4 41.21 -55.47 -25.33
N ILE A 5 40.17 -54.74 -25.72
CA ILE A 5 40.25 -53.34 -26.12
C ILE A 5 40.10 -52.50 -24.85
N THR A 6 41.22 -51.98 -24.33
CA THR A 6 41.21 -50.89 -23.34
C THR A 6 41.23 -49.56 -24.09
N LYS A 7 40.09 -48.84 -24.08
CA LYS A 7 40.04 -47.42 -24.46
C LYS A 7 40.50 -46.56 -23.27
N PRO A 8 41.27 -45.48 -23.47
CA PRO A 8 41.51 -44.52 -22.40
C PRO A 8 40.28 -43.61 -22.25
N ILE A 9 39.76 -43.50 -21.03
CA ILE A 9 38.78 -42.49 -20.64
C ILE A 9 39.57 -41.22 -20.31
N THR A 10 39.46 -40.21 -21.16
CA THR A 10 39.91 -38.85 -20.87
C THR A 10 38.97 -38.26 -19.82
N ILE A 11 39.41 -38.22 -18.56
CA ILE A 11 38.73 -37.44 -17.51
C ILE A 11 39.06 -35.97 -17.76
N VAL A 12 38.10 -35.24 -18.33
CA VAL A 12 38.13 -33.78 -18.32
C VAL A 12 37.75 -33.35 -16.90
N ALA A 13 38.74 -32.89 -16.14
CA ALA A 13 38.51 -32.21 -14.88
C ALA A 13 37.89 -30.84 -15.15
N VAL A 14 36.57 -30.72 -15.00
CA VAL A 14 35.92 -29.43 -14.81
C VAL A 14 36.00 -29.12 -13.32
N ILE A 15 37.01 -28.33 -12.95
CA ILE A 15 37.05 -27.67 -11.64
C ILE A 15 35.97 -26.59 -11.69
N LEU A 16 34.75 -26.94 -11.29
CA LEU A 16 33.73 -25.96 -10.97
C LEU A 16 34.00 -25.50 -9.54
N SER A 17 34.80 -24.46 -9.41
CA SER A 17 34.99 -23.71 -8.17
C SER A 17 33.66 -23.06 -7.78
N PHE A 18 32.82 -23.79 -7.05
CA PHE A 18 31.77 -23.21 -6.22
C PHE A 18 32.46 -22.52 -5.04
N LEU A 19 32.85 -21.26 -5.26
CA LEU A 19 33.05 -20.34 -4.15
C LEU A 19 31.63 -19.96 -3.69
N LEU A 20 31.02 -20.81 -2.84
CA LEU A 20 29.96 -20.32 -1.97
C LEU A 20 30.62 -19.25 -1.10
N ALA A 21 30.41 -17.99 -1.45
CA ALA A 21 30.44 -16.94 -0.46
C ALA A 21 29.35 -17.29 0.56
N PHE A 22 29.75 -17.97 1.63
CA PHE A 22 29.01 -17.92 2.89
C PHE A 22 29.11 -16.48 3.37
N LEU A 23 28.25 -15.62 2.83
CA LEU A 23 27.81 -14.46 3.56
C LEU A 23 27.14 -15.02 4.83
N PRO A 24 27.51 -14.58 6.03
CA PRO A 24 26.68 -14.85 7.18
C PRO A 24 25.30 -14.28 6.85
N GLN A 25 24.31 -15.16 6.72
CA GLN A 25 22.94 -14.70 6.86
C GLN A 25 22.82 -14.27 8.32
N ASP A 26 22.75 -12.97 8.56
CA ASP A 26 22.25 -12.45 9.82
C ASP A 26 20.78 -12.87 9.89
N LEU A 27 20.53 -14.07 10.42
CA LEU A 27 19.20 -14.43 10.88
C LEU A 27 18.88 -13.51 12.05
N GLU A 28 17.94 -12.61 11.83
CA GLU A 28 17.40 -11.68 12.81
C GLU A 28 16.95 -12.38 14.09
N ALA A 29 16.97 -11.61 15.17
CA ALA A 29 16.53 -12.02 16.49
C ALA A 29 15.06 -12.45 16.47
N GLN A 30 14.76 -13.74 16.69
CA GLN A 30 13.36 -14.17 16.82
C GLN A 30 12.89 -13.92 18.25
N THR A 31 12.08 -12.88 18.43
CA THR A 31 11.38 -12.61 19.70
C THR A 31 9.98 -13.21 19.64
N ARG A 32 9.68 -14.16 20.54
CA ARG A 32 8.35 -14.74 20.72
C ARG A 32 7.80 -14.32 22.07
N ILE A 33 6.67 -13.64 22.04
CA ILE A 33 5.95 -13.19 23.23
C ILE A 33 4.66 -14.00 23.34
N SER A 34 4.40 -14.55 24.52
CA SER A 34 3.12 -15.18 24.85
C SER A 34 2.64 -14.69 26.21
N ARG A 35 1.34 -14.40 26.30
CA ARG A 35 0.68 -14.01 27.55
C ARG A 35 -0.43 -15.01 27.83
N SER A 36 -0.53 -15.45 29.08
CA SER A 36 -1.59 -16.35 29.54
C SER A 36 -2.73 -15.60 30.22
N ASP A 37 -3.92 -16.22 30.28
CA ASP A 37 -5.13 -15.64 30.91
C ASP A 37 -4.97 -15.29 32.40
N LYS A 38 -3.89 -15.74 33.06
CA LYS A 38 -3.62 -15.52 34.48
C LYS A 38 -2.65 -14.36 34.76
N GLY A 39 -2.35 -13.50 33.77
CA GLY A 39 -1.45 -12.35 33.96
C GLY A 39 0.04 -12.67 33.85
N LYS A 40 0.41 -13.96 33.83
CA LYS A 40 1.76 -14.42 33.54
C LYS A 40 2.13 -14.17 32.07
N SER A 41 3.29 -13.54 31.88
CA SER A 41 3.90 -13.26 30.57
C SER A 41 5.19 -14.07 30.40
N THR A 42 5.37 -14.66 29.22
CA THR A 42 6.57 -15.42 28.87
C THR A 42 7.14 -14.88 27.56
N ILE A 43 8.40 -14.46 27.59
CA ILE A 43 9.14 -13.93 26.46
C ILE A 43 10.33 -14.84 26.18
N GLN A 44 10.50 -15.22 24.92
CA GLN A 44 11.67 -15.95 24.46
C GLN A 44 12.34 -15.15 23.34
N VAL A 45 13.63 -14.88 23.49
CA VAL A 45 14.47 -14.21 22.50
C VAL A 45 15.56 -15.19 22.09
N GLU A 46 15.65 -15.50 20.80
CA GLU A 46 16.61 -16.47 20.26
C GLU A 46 17.43 -15.86 19.11
N ASN A 47 18.76 -15.77 19.30
CA ASN A 47 19.72 -15.27 18.29
C ASN A 47 20.94 -16.19 18.21
N ASN A 48 21.31 -16.67 17.02
CA ASN A 48 22.62 -17.26 16.66
C ASN A 48 23.44 -17.88 17.82
N ASN A 49 22.85 -18.85 18.54
CA ASN A 49 23.38 -19.63 19.69
C ASN A 49 23.16 -19.09 21.12
N ARG A 50 22.28 -18.10 21.29
CA ARG A 50 21.86 -17.56 22.59
C ARG A 50 20.34 -17.63 22.71
N LYS A 51 19.87 -18.09 23.86
CA LYS A 51 18.45 -18.10 24.22
C LYS A 51 18.27 -17.36 25.53
N LEU A 52 17.50 -16.29 25.51
CA LEU A 52 17.00 -15.57 26.67
C LEU A 52 15.53 -15.92 26.86
N SER A 53 15.18 -16.41 28.04
CA SER A 53 13.81 -16.74 28.44
C SER A 53 13.48 -15.92 29.67
N ILE A 54 12.38 -15.18 29.61
CA ILE A 54 11.91 -14.34 30.69
C ILE A 54 10.48 -14.75 31.00
N GLU A 55 10.21 -14.97 32.27
CA GLU A 55 8.88 -15.24 32.77
C GLU A 55 8.60 -14.28 33.91
N TYR A 56 7.48 -13.56 33.87
CA TYR A 56 7.16 -12.62 34.92
C TYR A 56 5.67 -12.42 35.11
N GLU A 57 5.34 -11.95 36.31
CA GLU A 57 4.00 -11.53 36.72
C GLU A 57 4.12 -10.28 37.59
N GLY A 58 3.23 -9.32 37.36
CA GLY A 58 3.19 -8.06 38.10
C GLY A 58 4.09 -6.96 37.53
N GLU A 59 3.96 -5.78 38.12
CA GLU A 59 4.76 -4.60 37.77
C GLU A 59 6.16 -4.70 38.37
N ILE A 60 7.18 -4.38 37.56
CA ILE A 60 8.60 -4.52 37.92
C ILE A 60 9.27 -3.16 37.79
N THR A 61 9.88 -2.70 38.88
CA THR A 61 10.62 -1.43 38.92
C THR A 61 12.12 -1.68 38.85
N ILE A 62 12.76 -1.03 37.87
CA ILE A 62 14.19 -1.07 37.61
C ILE A 62 14.91 0.07 38.33
N SER A 63 16.10 -0.20 38.88
CA SER A 63 16.96 0.82 39.49
C SER A 63 17.33 1.93 38.50
N ASN A 64 17.70 3.10 39.02
CA ASN A 64 18.03 4.26 38.18
C ASN A 64 19.29 4.06 37.31
N ASP A 65 20.22 3.24 37.76
CA ASP A 65 21.44 2.87 37.04
C ASP A 65 21.25 1.62 36.15
N GLU A 66 20.04 1.06 36.12
CA GLU A 66 19.66 -0.11 35.31
C GLU A 66 20.48 -1.36 35.60
N THR A 67 20.98 -1.50 36.83
CA THR A 67 21.77 -2.65 37.29
C THR A 67 21.02 -3.59 38.23
N ASP A 68 19.84 -3.20 38.73
CA ASP A 68 19.07 -4.00 39.69
C ASP A 68 17.55 -3.86 39.52
N ILE A 69 16.82 -4.84 40.07
CA ILE A 69 15.37 -4.78 40.26
C ILE A 69 15.10 -4.38 41.71
N VAL A 70 14.37 -3.28 41.90
CA VAL A 70 14.21 -2.63 43.21
C VAL A 70 12.81 -2.79 43.80
N ASP A 71 11.82 -3.08 42.97
CA ASP A 71 10.46 -3.38 43.42
C ASP A 71 9.75 -4.33 42.46
N ILE A 72 8.88 -5.18 43.00
CA ILE A 72 7.94 -6.02 42.25
C ILE A 72 6.61 -5.96 42.97
N SER A 73 5.53 -5.76 42.22
CA SER A 73 4.18 -5.70 42.79
C SER A 73 3.85 -6.97 43.58
N ARG A 74 2.99 -6.83 44.60
CA ARG A 74 2.68 -7.92 45.54
C ARG A 74 2.22 -9.20 44.83
N GLY A 75 2.90 -10.31 45.11
CA GLY A 75 2.60 -11.62 44.51
C GLY A 75 3.20 -11.80 43.11
N GLY A 76 3.88 -10.78 42.59
CA GLY A 76 4.64 -10.84 41.36
C GLY A 76 6.02 -11.45 41.53
N TYR A 77 6.61 -11.81 40.39
CA TYR A 77 7.94 -12.38 40.30
C TYR A 77 8.52 -12.13 38.90
N ILE A 78 9.82 -12.35 38.77
CA ILE A 78 10.52 -12.43 37.50
C ILE A 78 11.58 -13.54 37.55
N GLU A 79 11.52 -14.42 36.56
CA GLU A 79 12.55 -15.39 36.26
C GLU A 79 13.26 -14.98 34.96
N ILE A 80 14.58 -14.82 35.01
CA ILE A 80 15.43 -14.52 33.85
C ILE A 80 16.37 -15.70 33.67
N GLU A 81 16.26 -16.37 32.54
CA GLU A 81 17.11 -17.49 32.17
C GLU A 81 17.85 -17.20 30.86
N LYS A 82 19.18 -17.32 30.87
CA LYS A 82 20.00 -17.22 29.66
C LYS A 82 20.83 -18.47 29.46
N SER A 83 20.78 -19.00 28.25
CA SER A 83 21.57 -20.16 27.81
C SER A 83 22.44 -19.78 26.62
N GLY A 84 23.74 -20.08 26.69
CA GLY A 84 24.69 -19.84 25.61
C GLY A 84 26.06 -20.47 25.89
N PHE A 85 26.72 -20.97 24.83
CA PHE A 85 28.07 -21.57 24.87
C PHE A 85 28.28 -22.60 26.01
N GLY A 86 27.32 -23.51 26.22
CA GLY A 86 27.42 -24.57 27.24
C GLY A 86 27.18 -24.12 28.69
N SER A 87 26.83 -22.86 28.91
CA SER A 87 26.45 -22.32 30.22
C SER A 87 24.99 -21.93 30.23
N LYS A 88 24.30 -22.24 31.34
CA LYS A 88 22.92 -21.82 31.62
C LYS A 88 22.91 -21.14 32.98
N ARG A 89 22.44 -19.90 33.02
CA ARG A 89 22.30 -19.10 34.24
C ARG A 89 20.84 -18.69 34.39
N ARG A 90 20.36 -18.66 35.64
CA ARG A 90 18.97 -18.30 35.94
C ARG A 90 18.92 -17.45 37.22
N ILE A 91 18.13 -16.39 37.18
CA ILE A 91 17.75 -15.57 38.32
C ILE A 91 16.26 -15.74 38.54
N ASN A 92 15.86 -15.88 39.80
CA ASN A 92 14.47 -15.76 40.22
C ASN A 92 14.39 -14.64 41.26
N ILE A 93 13.49 -13.67 41.05
CA ILE A 93 13.23 -12.59 41.99
C ILE A 93 11.73 -12.55 42.27
N GLU A 94 11.36 -12.69 43.54
CA GLU A 94 9.98 -12.67 44.00
C GLU A 94 9.80 -11.64 45.13
N ALA A 95 8.63 -11.02 45.18
CA ALA A 95 8.24 -10.18 46.31
C ALA A 95 7.63 -11.07 47.41
N ASP A 96 8.24 -11.08 48.60
CA ASP A 96 7.66 -11.78 49.74
C ASP A 96 6.36 -11.12 50.23
N GLY A 97 5.69 -11.73 51.22
CA GLY A 97 4.44 -11.20 51.77
C GLY A 97 4.53 -9.81 52.39
N SER A 98 5.75 -9.28 52.63
CA SER A 98 6.04 -7.94 53.13
C SER A 98 6.50 -6.95 52.05
N GLY A 99 6.62 -7.40 50.80
CA GLY A 99 7.15 -6.59 49.68
C GLY A 99 8.67 -6.56 49.62
N LYS A 100 9.38 -7.36 50.43
CA LYS A 100 10.83 -7.49 50.33
C LYS A 100 11.18 -8.46 49.21
N LEU A 101 12.10 -8.05 48.33
CA LEU A 101 12.57 -8.91 47.24
C LEU A 101 13.48 -10.03 47.76
N ILE A 102 13.13 -11.26 47.40
CA ILE A 102 13.97 -12.45 47.56
C ILE A 102 14.61 -12.70 46.21
N LYS A 103 15.96 -12.78 46.16
CA LYS A 103 16.73 -12.93 44.93
C LYS A 103 17.53 -14.23 44.99
N GLU A 104 17.34 -15.09 44.00
CA GLU A 104 18.02 -16.37 43.89
C GLU A 104 18.79 -16.46 42.57
N TYR A 105 20.00 -17.01 42.62
CA TYR A 105 20.87 -17.18 41.47
C TYR A 105 21.25 -18.66 41.28
N TYR A 106 21.21 -19.14 40.04
CA TYR A 106 21.49 -20.51 39.68
C TYR A 106 22.48 -20.58 38.51
N VAL A 107 23.44 -21.51 38.61
CA VAL A 107 24.31 -21.93 37.50
C VAL A 107 24.02 -23.40 37.19
N GLY A 108 23.50 -23.65 35.99
CA GLY A 108 22.93 -24.94 35.63
C GLY A 108 21.73 -25.28 36.52
N ARG A 109 21.86 -26.36 37.32
CA ARG A 109 20.82 -26.80 38.28
C ARG A 109 21.16 -26.44 39.73
N LYS A 110 22.30 -25.79 39.99
CA LYS A 110 22.80 -25.55 41.35
C LYS A 110 22.63 -24.07 41.72
N GLN A 111 21.94 -23.82 42.83
CA GLN A 111 21.85 -22.50 43.45
C GLN A 111 23.25 -22.05 43.91
N GLN A 112 23.58 -20.80 43.67
CA GLN A 112 24.79 -20.12 44.13
C GLN A 112 24.41 -18.96 45.05
N ASP A 113 25.41 -18.40 45.73
CA ASP A 113 25.22 -17.21 46.54
C ASP A 113 24.82 -16.01 45.66
N TRP A 114 23.89 -15.19 46.15
CA TRP A 114 23.45 -13.98 45.45
C TRP A 114 24.57 -12.94 45.32
N GLU A 115 25.35 -12.76 46.40
CA GLU A 115 26.48 -11.84 46.42
C GLU A 115 27.80 -12.60 46.28
N PRO A 116 28.73 -12.16 45.40
CA PRO A 116 28.59 -11.07 44.43
C PRO A 116 28.01 -11.51 43.08
N ASP A 117 28.06 -12.82 42.78
CA ASP A 117 27.91 -13.35 41.42
C ASP A 117 26.51 -13.15 40.84
N GLY A 118 25.46 -13.34 41.65
CA GLY A 118 24.07 -13.14 41.25
C GLY A 118 23.77 -11.67 40.94
N ARG A 119 24.22 -10.74 41.81
CA ARG A 119 24.11 -9.30 41.58
C ARG A 119 24.83 -8.88 40.31
N GLN A 120 26.06 -9.33 40.12
CA GLN A 120 26.84 -8.98 38.92
C GLN A 120 26.16 -9.51 37.66
N TRP A 121 25.70 -10.76 37.68
CA TRP A 121 25.05 -11.35 36.52
C TRP A 121 23.69 -10.70 36.21
N LEU A 122 22.94 -10.25 37.23
CA LEU A 122 21.74 -9.44 37.01
C LEU A 122 22.09 -8.17 36.21
N ALA A 123 23.07 -7.40 36.68
CA ALA A 123 23.48 -6.18 35.99
C ALA A 123 23.92 -6.43 34.54
N GLU A 124 24.61 -7.56 34.28
CA GLU A 124 25.02 -7.96 32.93
C GLU A 124 23.84 -8.33 32.01
N VAL A 125 22.85 -9.07 32.51
CA VAL A 125 21.72 -9.55 31.68
C VAL A 125 20.60 -8.53 31.57
N LEU A 126 20.48 -7.60 32.52
CA LEU A 126 19.36 -6.68 32.62
C LEU A 126 19.29 -5.74 31.42
N GLN A 127 20.42 -5.25 30.91
CA GLN A 127 20.42 -4.39 29.71
C GLN A 127 19.79 -5.09 28.50
N GLU A 128 20.11 -6.37 28.28
CA GLU A 128 19.51 -7.16 27.19
C GLU A 128 18.02 -7.39 27.42
N VAL A 129 17.60 -7.65 28.67
CA VAL A 129 16.18 -7.76 29.05
C VAL A 129 15.43 -6.46 28.73
N LEU A 130 15.97 -5.30 29.07
CA LEU A 130 15.30 -4.00 28.87
C LEU A 130 15.20 -3.57 27.40
N ARG A 131 16.12 -4.04 26.54
CA ARG A 131 16.10 -3.77 25.09
C ARG A 131 15.33 -4.80 24.27
N SER A 132 15.02 -5.95 24.87
CA SER A 132 14.26 -7.03 24.22
C SER A 132 12.85 -7.23 24.80
N THR A 133 12.47 -6.43 25.82
CA THR A 133 11.15 -6.49 26.45
C THR A 133 10.64 -5.12 26.84
N MET A 134 9.33 -5.04 27.13
CA MET A 134 8.69 -3.84 27.67
C MET A 134 8.73 -3.77 29.22
N ILE A 135 9.53 -4.62 29.88
CA ILE A 135 9.62 -4.65 31.35
C ILE A 135 10.22 -3.34 31.85
N GLY A 136 9.48 -2.62 32.69
CA GLY A 136 9.91 -1.33 33.24
C GLY A 136 10.03 -0.20 32.20
N ALA A 137 9.50 -0.39 30.98
CA ALA A 137 9.65 0.56 29.89
C ALA A 137 9.09 1.95 30.20
N GLU A 138 7.91 2.03 30.82
CA GLU A 138 7.28 3.32 31.18
C GLU A 138 8.19 4.18 32.07
N GLY A 139 8.60 3.62 33.21
CA GLY A 139 9.51 4.32 34.13
C GLY A 139 10.88 4.63 33.51
N ARG A 140 11.34 3.81 32.57
CA ARG A 140 12.61 4.01 31.87
C ARG A 140 12.51 5.16 30.85
N VAL A 141 11.45 5.18 30.03
CA VAL A 141 11.15 6.28 29.10
C VAL A 141 10.95 7.59 29.86
N ASP A 142 10.22 7.59 30.98
CA ASP A 142 10.02 8.77 31.82
C ASP A 142 11.34 9.36 32.33
N ARG A 143 12.23 8.50 32.84
CA ARG A 143 13.56 8.94 33.30
C ARG A 143 14.40 9.48 32.15
N MET A 144 14.44 8.78 31.02
CA MET A 144 15.20 9.21 29.84
C MET A 144 14.71 10.56 29.32
N TYR A 145 13.40 10.72 29.19
CA TYR A 145 12.76 11.95 28.76
C TYR A 145 13.03 13.10 29.76
N ALA A 146 12.95 12.85 31.06
CA ALA A 146 13.27 13.86 32.08
C ALA A 146 14.75 14.29 32.05
N GLN A 147 15.67 13.39 31.68
CA GLN A 147 17.11 13.64 31.65
C GLN A 147 17.59 14.35 30.37
N GLY A 148 16.92 14.13 29.24
CA GLY A 148 17.41 14.66 27.95
C GLY A 148 16.35 14.82 26.85
N GLY A 149 15.07 14.86 27.21
CA GLY A 149 13.96 15.05 26.27
C GLY A 149 13.79 13.88 25.31
N ALA A 150 13.11 14.14 24.19
CA ALA A 150 12.84 13.11 23.19
C ALA A 150 14.13 12.53 22.58
N SER A 151 15.14 13.37 22.37
CA SER A 151 16.44 12.95 21.82
C SER A 151 17.08 11.82 22.63
N ARG A 152 17.00 11.87 23.96
CA ARG A 152 17.54 10.81 24.82
C ARG A 152 16.80 9.48 24.64
N VAL A 153 15.48 9.52 24.49
CA VAL A 153 14.64 8.33 24.27
C VAL A 153 14.88 7.76 22.87
N LEU A 154 14.86 8.59 21.84
CA LEU A 154 15.11 8.20 20.44
C LEU A 154 16.51 7.59 20.26
N SER A 155 17.51 8.08 21.00
CA SER A 155 18.84 7.47 21.02
C SER A 155 18.86 6.07 21.61
N GLU A 156 18.00 5.75 22.58
CA GLU A 156 17.90 4.39 23.12
C GLU A 156 17.10 3.48 22.17
N ILE A 157 16.05 4.01 21.53
CA ILE A 157 15.24 3.27 20.55
C ILE A 157 16.11 2.76 19.39
N ARG A 158 17.06 3.57 18.90
CA ARG A 158 18.00 3.19 17.83
C ARG A 158 18.94 2.03 18.19
N GLU A 159 19.02 1.67 19.46
CA GLU A 159 19.86 0.57 19.96
C GLU A 159 19.06 -0.72 20.20
N MET A 160 17.78 -0.74 19.85
CA MET A 160 16.87 -1.87 20.02
C MET A 160 16.73 -2.66 18.73
N ASP A 161 16.88 -3.99 18.83
CA ASP A 161 16.75 -4.90 17.69
C ASP A 161 15.31 -5.42 17.50
N SER A 162 14.39 -5.11 18.42
CA SER A 162 13.03 -5.68 18.41
C SER A 162 12.00 -4.65 18.00
N ASP A 163 11.37 -4.83 16.84
CA ASP A 163 10.24 -4.01 16.36
C ASP A 163 9.17 -3.76 17.42
N TYR A 164 8.80 -4.80 18.17
CA TYR A 164 7.80 -4.71 19.24
C TYR A 164 8.23 -3.72 20.35
N VAL A 165 9.49 -3.79 20.76
CA VAL A 165 10.03 -2.93 21.83
C VAL A 165 10.25 -1.52 21.30
N THR A 166 10.81 -1.39 20.09
CA THR A 166 11.00 -0.12 19.37
C THR A 166 9.66 0.62 19.24
N ALA A 167 8.61 -0.06 18.76
CA ALA A 167 7.27 0.48 18.68
C ALA A 167 6.72 0.86 20.07
N GLY A 168 6.86 -0.01 21.07
CA GLY A 168 6.38 0.28 22.43
C GLY A 168 7.06 1.50 23.08
N TYR A 169 8.36 1.69 22.88
CA TYR A 169 9.07 2.87 23.37
C TYR A 169 8.69 4.14 22.59
N LEU A 170 8.49 4.03 21.27
CA LEU A 170 7.96 5.15 20.47
C LEU A 170 6.56 5.55 20.94
N ASP A 171 5.68 4.60 21.23
CA ASP A 171 4.33 4.84 21.72
C ASP A 171 4.35 5.64 23.03
N LEU A 172 5.16 5.18 24.01
CA LEU A 172 5.37 5.87 25.29
C LEU A 172 5.98 7.27 25.12
N LEU A 173 6.88 7.45 24.15
CA LEU A 173 7.47 8.75 23.83
C LEU A 173 6.43 9.69 23.22
N LEU A 174 5.61 9.20 22.31
CA LEU A 174 4.59 9.98 21.62
C LEU A 174 3.50 10.47 22.57
N ASP A 175 3.29 9.79 23.71
CA ASP A 175 2.46 10.27 24.82
C ASP A 175 3.04 11.45 25.60
N LYS A 176 4.30 11.83 25.35
CA LYS A 176 4.91 13.04 25.91
C LYS A 176 4.61 14.26 25.04
N ASN A 177 4.95 15.44 25.57
CA ASN A 177 4.82 16.69 24.83
C ASN A 177 6.04 16.88 23.92
N LEU A 178 5.88 16.59 22.63
CA LEU A 178 6.93 16.74 21.63
C LEU A 178 6.80 18.06 20.88
N SER A 179 7.94 18.68 20.57
CA SER A 179 8.02 19.74 19.58
C SER A 179 7.80 19.20 18.16
N ASN A 180 7.54 20.09 17.19
CA ASN A 180 7.36 19.71 15.78
C ASN A 180 8.56 18.93 15.22
N ASN A 181 9.78 19.31 15.58
CA ASN A 181 10.98 18.62 15.12
C ASN A 181 11.11 17.23 15.76
N GLU A 182 10.77 17.09 17.03
CA GLU A 182 10.79 15.80 17.72
C GLU A 182 9.69 14.86 17.19
N MET A 183 8.53 15.39 16.78
CA MET A 183 7.51 14.61 16.08
C MET A 183 8.02 14.08 14.73
N ILE A 184 8.72 14.91 13.95
CA ILE A 184 9.32 14.49 12.68
C ILE A 184 10.38 13.41 12.94
N GLU A 185 11.27 13.60 13.92
CA GLU A 185 12.30 12.61 14.27
C GLU A 185 11.65 11.30 14.74
N ALA A 186 10.55 11.35 15.49
CA ALA A 186 9.80 10.16 15.90
C ALA A 186 9.19 9.43 14.69
N ILE A 187 8.64 10.15 13.70
CA ILE A 187 8.16 9.55 12.45
C ILE A 187 9.32 8.91 11.68
N GLU A 188 10.46 9.58 11.55
CA GLU A 188 11.65 9.04 10.85
C GLU A 188 12.14 7.74 11.51
N VAL A 189 12.14 7.67 12.84
CA VAL A 189 12.52 6.45 13.58
C VAL A 189 11.53 5.30 13.36
N THR A 190 10.28 5.54 12.96
CA THR A 190 9.40 4.43 12.55
C THR A 190 9.96 3.66 11.34
N GLY A 191 10.81 4.28 10.51
CA GLY A 191 11.47 3.61 9.39
C GLY A 191 12.55 2.60 9.81
N THR A 192 12.91 2.52 11.09
CA THR A 192 13.82 1.48 11.61
C THR A 192 13.09 0.25 12.14
N ILE A 193 11.76 0.23 12.06
CA ILE A 193 10.93 -0.93 12.40
C ILE A 193 10.75 -1.72 11.11
N ASP A 194 11.06 -3.01 11.09
CA ASP A 194 10.96 -3.82 9.86
C ASP A 194 9.49 -4.24 9.59
N SER A 195 8.71 -4.48 10.64
CA SER A 195 7.31 -4.84 10.54
C SER A 195 6.40 -3.65 10.21
N ASP A 196 5.86 -3.65 9.00
CA ASP A 196 4.83 -2.69 8.57
C ASP A 196 3.60 -2.65 9.48
N HIS A 197 3.27 -3.76 10.13
CA HIS A 197 2.20 -3.80 11.11
C HIS A 197 2.49 -2.85 12.27
N TYR A 198 3.66 -2.96 12.90
CA TYR A 198 4.02 -2.10 14.02
C TYR A 198 4.23 -0.64 13.59
N ARG A 199 4.79 -0.41 12.39
CA ARG A 199 4.86 0.94 11.82
C ARG A 199 3.48 1.58 11.68
N ALA A 200 2.54 0.85 11.10
CA ALA A 200 1.18 1.32 10.90
C ALA A 200 0.47 1.58 12.23
N GLU A 201 0.63 0.70 13.22
CA GLU A 201 0.03 0.89 14.55
C GLU A 201 0.51 2.20 15.20
N ILE A 202 1.81 2.52 15.14
CA ILE A 202 2.35 3.79 15.67
C ILE A 202 1.81 5.00 14.90
N LEU A 203 1.87 4.95 13.56
CA LEU A 203 1.42 6.05 12.71
C LEU A 203 -0.09 6.32 12.90
N LYS A 204 -0.92 5.27 12.91
CA LYS A 204 -2.37 5.37 13.11
C LYS A 204 -2.73 5.77 14.55
N GLY A 205 -2.06 5.20 15.55
CA GLY A 205 -2.31 5.45 16.97
C GLY A 205 -2.10 6.92 17.36
N HIS A 206 -1.11 7.59 16.75
CA HIS A 206 -0.77 9.00 17.02
C HIS A 206 -1.09 9.94 15.86
N GLN A 207 -1.91 9.49 14.91
CA GLN A 207 -2.28 10.23 13.68
C GLN A 207 -2.65 11.69 13.94
N LYS A 208 -3.51 11.98 14.93
CA LYS A 208 -3.94 13.36 15.24
C LYS A 208 -2.78 14.27 15.62
N LYS A 209 -1.75 13.74 16.30
CA LYS A 209 -0.55 14.51 16.66
C LYS A 209 0.28 14.78 15.41
N PHE A 210 0.55 13.76 14.60
CA PHE A 210 1.34 13.88 13.37
C PHE A 210 0.70 14.79 12.32
N LEU A 211 -0.63 14.79 12.23
CA LEU A 211 -1.37 15.59 11.25
C LEU A 211 -1.65 17.03 11.72
N SER A 212 -1.21 17.41 12.92
CA SER A 212 -1.46 18.74 13.49
C SER A 212 -0.61 19.86 12.87
N ASN A 213 0.46 19.52 12.15
CA ASN A 213 1.36 20.47 11.50
C ASN A 213 1.78 19.96 10.12
N ALA A 214 1.76 20.84 9.12
CA ALA A 214 2.18 20.59 7.75
C ALA A 214 3.52 19.83 7.61
N SER A 215 4.58 20.19 8.35
CA SER A 215 5.87 19.49 8.22
C SER A 215 5.80 18.04 8.72
N ALA A 216 5.08 17.81 9.81
CA ALA A 216 4.86 16.46 10.34
C ALA A 216 3.90 15.65 9.45
N THR A 217 2.89 16.29 8.85
CA THR A 217 2.03 15.67 7.83
C THR A 217 2.83 15.20 6.63
N THR A 218 3.79 15.99 6.15
CA THR A 218 4.66 15.58 5.03
C THR A 218 5.54 14.39 5.43
N ALA A 219 6.13 14.42 6.62
CA ALA A 219 6.91 13.28 7.13
C ALA A 219 6.06 12.01 7.26
N TYR A 220 4.83 12.15 7.79
CA TYR A 220 3.87 11.07 7.95
C TYR A 220 3.50 10.41 6.62
N ILE A 221 3.22 11.20 5.57
CA ILE A 221 2.94 10.69 4.22
C ILE A 221 4.18 9.99 3.67
N ASN A 222 5.36 10.59 3.79
CA ASN A 222 6.58 10.01 3.23
C ASN A 222 6.99 8.72 3.93
N ALA A 223 6.69 8.56 5.21
CA ALA A 223 7.00 7.36 5.98
C ALA A 223 6.34 6.09 5.42
N THR A 224 5.27 6.22 4.62
CA THR A 224 4.64 5.05 3.97
C THR A 224 5.39 4.55 2.74
N ASN A 225 6.31 5.35 2.18
CA ASN A 225 7.06 4.95 0.98
C ASN A 225 7.99 3.77 1.26
N ASP A 226 8.50 3.67 2.49
CA ASP A 226 9.42 2.60 2.87
C ASP A 226 8.69 1.36 3.41
N MET A 227 7.36 1.34 3.39
CA MET A 227 6.56 0.15 3.77
C MET A 227 6.45 -0.81 2.57
N ASP A 228 6.29 -2.10 2.81
CA ASP A 228 6.11 -3.10 1.74
C ASP A 228 4.64 -3.49 1.58
N SER A 229 3.89 -3.55 2.68
CA SER A 229 2.51 -3.98 2.69
C SER A 229 1.56 -2.89 2.20
N ASP A 230 0.98 -3.10 1.01
CA ASP A 230 -0.09 -2.25 0.46
C ASP A 230 -1.26 -2.06 1.42
N HIS A 231 -1.61 -3.09 2.18
CA HIS A 231 -2.66 -3.02 3.19
C HIS A 231 -2.34 -1.96 4.25
N TYR A 232 -1.17 -2.05 4.86
CA TYR A 232 -0.77 -1.12 5.92
C TYR A 232 -0.47 0.28 5.37
N LYS A 233 0.12 0.41 4.17
CA LYS A 233 0.22 1.69 3.45
C LYS A 233 -1.17 2.35 3.32
N THR A 234 -2.15 1.58 2.85
CA THR A 234 -3.52 2.05 2.65
C THR A 234 -4.14 2.56 3.94
N GLU A 235 -4.02 1.80 5.03
CA GLU A 235 -4.57 2.21 6.32
C GLU A 235 -3.96 3.53 6.82
N VAL A 236 -2.64 3.71 6.70
CA VAL A 236 -1.94 4.92 7.13
C VAL A 236 -2.32 6.12 6.25
N LEU A 237 -2.29 5.97 4.92
CA LEU A 237 -2.60 7.03 3.96
C LEU A 237 -4.06 7.50 4.05
N ARG A 238 -5.01 6.60 4.29
CA ARG A 238 -6.42 6.96 4.52
C ARG A 238 -6.59 7.85 5.76
N GLY A 239 -5.74 7.68 6.77
CA GLY A 239 -5.65 8.58 7.91
C GLY A 239 -5.36 10.03 7.51
N ALA A 240 -4.32 10.25 6.70
CA ALA A 240 -3.97 11.58 6.19
C ALA A 240 -5.10 12.19 5.32
N ILE A 241 -5.81 11.36 4.56
CA ILE A 241 -6.94 11.80 3.72
C ILE A 241 -8.10 12.31 4.58
N ALA A 242 -8.42 11.62 5.69
CA ALA A 242 -9.57 11.92 6.54
C ALA A 242 -9.33 13.09 7.51
N ASP A 243 -8.13 13.18 8.10
CA ASP A 243 -7.91 14.02 9.30
C ASP A 243 -7.06 15.28 9.05
N ALA A 244 -6.40 15.40 7.89
CA ALA A 244 -5.52 16.55 7.61
C ALA A 244 -6.07 17.48 6.54
N GLU A 245 -5.92 18.79 6.74
CA GLU A 245 -5.88 19.74 5.62
C GLU A 245 -4.52 19.63 4.94
N ILE A 246 -4.46 18.97 3.78
CA ILE A 246 -3.24 18.84 2.98
C ILE A 246 -3.20 19.92 1.91
N THR A 247 -2.04 20.55 1.78
CA THR A 247 -1.71 21.49 0.69
C THR A 247 -1.60 20.76 -0.65
N ASP A 248 -1.62 21.49 -1.77
CA ASP A 248 -1.39 20.90 -3.11
C ASP A 248 -0.05 20.17 -3.21
N ALA A 249 1.00 20.66 -2.55
CA ALA A 249 2.30 20.00 -2.51
C ALA A 249 2.24 18.66 -1.76
N GLN A 250 1.51 18.60 -0.65
CA GLN A 250 1.30 17.36 0.12
C GLN A 250 0.36 16.40 -0.60
N MET A 251 -0.62 16.90 -1.35
CA MET A 251 -1.44 16.07 -2.24
C MET A 251 -0.57 15.39 -3.30
N ASN A 252 0.40 16.11 -3.87
CA ASN A 252 1.35 15.53 -4.81
C ASN A 252 2.20 14.44 -4.14
N SER A 253 2.75 14.68 -2.95
CA SER A 253 3.49 13.65 -2.20
C SER A 253 2.62 12.43 -1.88
N LEU A 254 1.36 12.65 -1.46
CA LEU A 254 0.39 11.59 -1.20
C LEU A 254 0.13 10.74 -2.46
N LEU A 255 -0.10 11.37 -3.60
CA LEU A 255 -0.34 10.66 -4.87
C LEU A 255 0.91 9.94 -5.40
N GLN A 256 2.11 10.47 -5.13
CA GLN A 256 3.37 9.76 -5.39
C GLN A 256 3.49 8.50 -4.53
N SER A 257 3.19 8.59 -3.23
CA SER A 257 3.16 7.44 -2.33
C SER A 257 2.14 6.38 -2.78
N ILE A 258 0.93 6.81 -3.16
CA ILE A 258 -0.12 5.91 -3.70
C ILE A 258 0.35 5.21 -4.97
N GLY A 259 1.14 5.88 -5.82
CA GLY A 259 1.71 5.29 -7.01
C GLY A 259 2.67 4.12 -6.76
N THR A 260 3.09 3.88 -5.52
CA THR A 260 3.93 2.74 -5.09
C THR A 260 3.13 1.57 -4.50
N VAL A 261 1.81 1.64 -4.51
CA VAL A 261 0.92 0.56 -4.10
C VAL A 261 0.76 -0.41 -5.27
N ASP A 262 1.07 -1.69 -5.08
CA ASP A 262 1.05 -2.68 -6.17
C ASP A 262 -0.37 -3.22 -6.41
N SER A 263 -1.19 -3.30 -5.38
CA SER A 263 -2.56 -3.81 -5.49
C SER A 263 -3.51 -2.78 -6.10
N ASP A 264 -4.03 -3.09 -7.29
CA ASP A 264 -5.11 -2.35 -7.97
C ASP A 264 -6.30 -2.02 -7.05
N HIS A 265 -6.68 -2.99 -6.20
CA HIS A 265 -7.78 -2.85 -5.26
C HIS A 265 -7.50 -1.74 -4.24
N TYR A 266 -6.34 -1.79 -3.59
CA TYR A 266 -5.95 -0.81 -2.59
C TYR A 266 -5.71 0.56 -3.21
N MET A 267 -5.07 0.63 -4.39
CA MET A 267 -4.92 1.89 -5.11
C MET A 267 -6.28 2.53 -5.43
N THR A 268 -7.23 1.73 -5.92
CA THR A 268 -8.61 2.18 -6.18
C THR A 268 -9.29 2.69 -4.91
N GLU A 269 -9.17 1.96 -3.79
CA GLU A 269 -9.74 2.37 -2.50
C GLU A 269 -9.22 3.76 -2.08
N ILE A 270 -7.90 3.99 -2.19
CA ILE A 270 -7.32 5.27 -1.77
C ILE A 270 -7.71 6.40 -2.72
N LEU A 271 -7.58 6.22 -4.04
CA LEU A 271 -7.90 7.26 -5.03
C LEU A 271 -9.37 7.67 -4.95
N THR A 272 -10.27 6.70 -4.80
CA THR A 272 -11.71 6.98 -4.61
C THR A 272 -12.00 7.64 -3.26
N SER A 273 -11.31 7.25 -2.19
CA SER A 273 -11.41 7.91 -0.87
C SER A 273 -11.00 9.38 -0.92
N ILE A 274 -9.92 9.72 -1.65
CA ILE A 274 -9.50 11.12 -1.86
C ILE A 274 -10.63 11.90 -2.54
N MET A 275 -11.15 11.34 -3.62
CA MET A 275 -12.24 11.93 -4.39
C MET A 275 -13.47 12.18 -3.52
N ASP A 276 -13.86 11.23 -2.67
CA ASP A 276 -15.07 11.33 -1.86
C ASP A 276 -14.92 12.28 -0.66
N SER A 277 -13.73 12.35 -0.08
CA SER A 277 -13.51 13.06 1.19
C SER A 277 -13.07 14.50 1.00
N ARG A 278 -12.63 14.90 -0.20
CA ARG A 278 -11.95 16.19 -0.40
C ARG A 278 -12.52 16.99 -1.56
N LYS A 279 -12.46 18.31 -1.40
CA LYS A 279 -12.67 19.25 -2.51
C LYS A 279 -11.40 19.28 -3.36
N LEU A 280 -11.52 18.88 -4.63
CA LEU A 280 -10.42 18.82 -5.58
C LEU A 280 -10.46 20.02 -6.53
N ASN A 281 -9.29 20.52 -6.90
CA ASN A 281 -9.15 21.40 -8.07
C ASN A 281 -8.80 20.56 -9.32
N GLY A 282 -8.86 21.17 -10.51
CA GLY A 282 -8.61 20.46 -11.77
C GLY A 282 -7.23 19.80 -11.84
N SER A 283 -6.19 20.43 -11.26
CA SER A 283 -4.84 19.86 -11.23
C SER A 283 -4.74 18.65 -10.29
N ASN A 284 -5.38 18.66 -9.13
CA ASN A 284 -5.42 17.49 -8.26
C ASN A 284 -6.16 16.33 -8.95
N LEU A 285 -7.23 16.62 -9.69
CA LEU A 285 -7.98 15.61 -10.41
C LEU A 285 -7.16 15.00 -11.55
N ASP A 286 -6.41 15.81 -12.32
CA ASP A 286 -5.48 15.30 -13.34
C ASP A 286 -4.42 14.37 -12.75
N LEU A 287 -3.87 14.72 -11.58
CA LEU A 287 -2.91 13.86 -10.89
C LEU A 287 -3.55 12.54 -10.45
N ILE A 288 -4.76 12.57 -9.86
CA ILE A 288 -5.49 11.34 -9.47
C ILE A 288 -5.74 10.44 -10.69
N ILE A 289 -6.24 11.02 -11.79
CA ILE A 289 -6.49 10.28 -13.03
C ILE A 289 -5.17 9.70 -13.57
N SER A 290 -4.08 10.48 -13.55
CA SER A 290 -2.77 10.02 -14.04
C SER A 290 -2.17 8.92 -13.16
N THR A 291 -2.32 8.99 -11.83
CA THR A 291 -1.88 7.94 -10.91
C THR A 291 -2.64 6.63 -11.15
N SER A 292 -3.92 6.70 -11.56
CA SER A 292 -4.70 5.50 -11.91
C SER A 292 -4.15 4.71 -13.10
N ARG A 293 -3.16 5.24 -13.84
CA ARG A 293 -2.43 4.48 -14.86
C ARG A 293 -1.67 3.28 -14.31
N ASN A 294 -1.27 3.33 -13.04
CA ASN A 294 -0.61 2.20 -12.38
C ASN A 294 -1.58 1.06 -12.02
N ILE A 295 -2.87 1.21 -12.31
CA ILE A 295 -3.86 0.14 -12.13
C ILE A 295 -3.89 -0.72 -13.40
N ASP A 296 -3.60 -2.01 -13.26
CA ASP A 296 -3.58 -2.94 -14.38
C ASP A 296 -5.00 -3.42 -14.74
N SER A 297 -5.84 -3.67 -13.73
CA SER A 297 -7.20 -4.14 -13.95
C SER A 297 -8.10 -3.06 -14.55
N ASP A 298 -8.62 -3.33 -15.75
CA ASP A 298 -9.64 -2.53 -16.43
C ASP A 298 -10.85 -2.22 -15.55
N HIS A 299 -11.28 -3.18 -14.73
CA HIS A 299 -12.40 -3.01 -13.80
C HIS A 299 -12.11 -1.89 -12.79
N TYR A 300 -10.97 -1.98 -12.11
CA TYR A 300 -10.57 -1.03 -11.08
C TYR A 300 -10.25 0.35 -11.69
N LYS A 301 -9.60 0.38 -12.85
CA LYS A 301 -9.36 1.61 -13.62
C LYS A 301 -10.69 2.29 -13.98
N THR A 302 -11.67 1.50 -14.45
CA THR A 302 -13.03 1.98 -14.75
C THR A 302 -13.73 2.58 -13.54
N GLU A 303 -13.58 1.96 -12.36
CA GLU A 303 -14.14 2.49 -11.12
C GLU A 303 -13.58 3.87 -10.77
N VAL A 304 -12.26 4.05 -10.86
CA VAL A 304 -11.60 5.33 -10.61
C VAL A 304 -12.03 6.38 -11.63
N LEU A 305 -12.01 6.07 -12.93
CA LEU A 305 -12.39 7.02 -13.99
C LEU A 305 -13.85 7.46 -13.89
N ARG A 306 -14.78 6.53 -13.62
CA ARG A 306 -16.20 6.87 -13.38
C ARG A 306 -16.37 7.75 -12.15
N ARG A 307 -15.59 7.52 -11.09
CA ARG A 307 -15.62 8.37 -9.90
C ARG A 307 -15.12 9.77 -10.20
N ALA A 308 -14.07 9.90 -11.01
CA ALA A 308 -13.54 11.19 -11.44
C ALA A 308 -14.55 11.95 -12.31
N LEU A 309 -15.24 11.26 -13.23
CA LEU A 309 -16.30 11.83 -14.07
C LEU A 309 -17.50 12.37 -13.27
N ASN A 310 -17.72 11.87 -12.06
CA ASN A 310 -18.79 12.37 -11.19
C ASN A 310 -18.40 13.62 -10.38
N LYS A 311 -17.18 14.16 -10.56
CA LYS A 311 -16.74 15.36 -9.85
C LYS A 311 -17.18 16.64 -10.57
N ASP A 312 -17.65 17.61 -9.79
CA ASP A 312 -17.99 18.93 -10.30
C ASP A 312 -16.72 19.65 -10.79
N GLY A 313 -16.87 20.48 -11.84
CA GLY A 313 -15.81 21.37 -12.29
C GLY A 313 -14.72 20.71 -13.14
N LEU A 314 -15.01 19.58 -13.78
CA LEU A 314 -14.14 18.95 -14.78
C LEU A 314 -13.69 19.96 -15.84
N SER A 315 -12.38 20.10 -16.00
CA SER A 315 -11.78 20.87 -17.09
C SER A 315 -11.78 20.06 -18.39
N THR A 316 -11.60 20.74 -19.52
CA THR A 316 -11.36 20.07 -20.81
C THR A 316 -10.12 19.19 -20.77
N ASP A 317 -9.09 19.59 -20.01
CA ASP A 317 -7.86 18.82 -19.83
C ASP A 317 -8.13 17.55 -19.00
N ASN A 318 -8.96 17.63 -17.95
CA ASN A 318 -9.36 16.44 -17.20
C ASN A 318 -10.05 15.41 -18.10
N ILE A 319 -10.94 15.86 -18.98
CA ILE A 319 -11.60 14.97 -19.95
C ILE A 319 -10.58 14.36 -20.93
N ASN A 320 -9.59 15.14 -21.38
CA ASN A 320 -8.53 14.62 -22.24
C ASN A 320 -7.70 13.55 -21.53
N THR A 321 -7.30 13.77 -20.28
CA THR A 321 -6.59 12.78 -19.47
C THR A 321 -7.42 11.52 -19.31
N ILE A 322 -8.73 11.64 -19.04
CA ILE A 322 -9.65 10.47 -18.94
C ILE A 322 -9.70 9.70 -20.26
N LEU A 323 -9.86 10.38 -21.40
CA LEU A 323 -9.89 9.72 -22.70
C LEU A 323 -8.57 9.01 -23.01
N GLN A 324 -7.43 9.59 -22.66
CA GLN A 324 -6.13 8.90 -22.76
C GLN A 324 -6.10 7.64 -21.89
N MET A 325 -6.62 7.70 -20.67
CA MET A 325 -6.70 6.54 -19.79
C MET A 325 -7.67 5.45 -20.30
N VAL A 326 -8.75 5.84 -21.00
CA VAL A 326 -9.67 4.90 -21.64
C VAL A 326 -8.98 4.13 -22.77
N ASN A 327 -8.02 4.75 -23.47
CA ASN A 327 -7.22 4.06 -24.47
C ASN A 327 -6.27 3.01 -23.86
N ASP A 328 -6.02 3.08 -22.55
CA ASP A 328 -5.23 2.09 -21.80
C ASP A 328 -6.13 0.98 -21.19
N ILE A 329 -7.41 0.89 -21.60
CA ILE A 329 -8.36 -0.17 -21.21
C ILE A 329 -8.49 -1.16 -22.37
N ASP A 330 -8.24 -2.45 -22.08
CA ASP A 330 -8.28 -3.51 -23.10
C ASP A 330 -9.70 -4.03 -23.35
N SER A 331 -10.54 -4.05 -22.32
CA SER A 331 -11.90 -4.59 -22.42
C SER A 331 -12.87 -3.58 -23.04
N ASP A 332 -13.44 -3.95 -24.20
CA ASP A 332 -14.55 -3.21 -24.83
C ASP A 332 -15.70 -2.89 -23.87
N HIS A 333 -16.00 -3.81 -22.95
CA HIS A 333 -17.05 -3.62 -21.96
C HIS A 333 -16.74 -2.42 -21.07
N TYR A 334 -15.57 -2.43 -20.43
CA TYR A 334 -15.13 -1.39 -19.52
C TYR A 334 -14.87 -0.06 -20.24
N THR A 335 -14.28 -0.10 -21.44
CA THR A 335 -14.17 1.07 -22.33
C THR A 335 -15.55 1.69 -22.59
N SER A 336 -16.55 0.86 -22.95
CA SER A 336 -17.91 1.34 -23.18
C SER A 336 -18.56 1.94 -21.93
N GLU A 337 -18.30 1.39 -20.75
CA GLU A 337 -18.84 1.91 -19.49
C GLU A 337 -18.32 3.31 -19.16
N VAL A 338 -16.99 3.52 -19.24
CA VAL A 338 -16.39 4.84 -18.96
C VAL A 338 -16.88 5.87 -19.98
N VAL A 339 -16.88 5.51 -21.26
CA VAL A 339 -17.31 6.40 -22.35
C VAL A 339 -18.78 6.79 -22.20
N LYS A 340 -19.67 5.86 -21.83
CA LYS A 340 -21.09 6.16 -21.57
C LYS A 340 -21.26 7.16 -20.44
N TYR A 341 -20.50 7.03 -19.35
CA TYR A 341 -20.49 8.01 -18.25
C TYR A 341 -19.93 9.36 -18.70
N LEU A 342 -18.89 9.36 -19.53
CA LEU A 342 -18.32 10.59 -20.05
C LEU A 342 -19.35 11.37 -20.88
N MET A 343 -20.19 10.68 -21.66
CA MET A 343 -21.22 11.29 -22.49
C MET A 343 -22.41 11.91 -21.72
N ASP A 344 -22.45 11.79 -20.40
CA ASP A 344 -23.35 12.61 -19.57
C ASP A 344 -22.89 14.07 -19.48
N HIS A 345 -21.63 14.33 -19.87
CA HIS A 345 -21.05 15.65 -20.01
C HIS A 345 -21.04 16.08 -21.49
N LYS A 346 -21.04 17.39 -21.75
CA LYS A 346 -20.87 17.89 -23.13
C LYS A 346 -19.41 17.74 -23.56
N ILE A 347 -19.19 16.94 -24.59
CA ILE A 347 -17.88 16.69 -25.18
C ILE A 347 -17.77 17.53 -26.47
N THR A 348 -16.73 18.34 -26.60
CA THR A 348 -16.58 19.25 -27.74
C THR A 348 -15.16 19.25 -28.29
N GLY A 349 -15.02 19.60 -29.57
CA GLY A 349 -13.71 19.83 -30.19
C GLY A 349 -12.86 18.56 -30.25
N SER A 350 -11.58 18.68 -29.88
CA SER A 350 -10.59 17.60 -29.94
C SER A 350 -10.97 16.35 -29.14
N ASN A 351 -11.73 16.51 -28.05
CA ASN A 351 -12.11 15.40 -27.18
C ASN A 351 -13.08 14.45 -27.90
N LEU A 352 -13.93 14.99 -28.79
CA LEU A 352 -14.83 14.19 -29.60
C LEU A 352 -14.09 13.45 -30.72
N ASP A 353 -13.03 14.05 -31.26
CA ASP A 353 -12.14 13.39 -32.23
C ASP A 353 -11.41 12.21 -31.56
N LEU A 354 -10.88 12.40 -30.34
CA LEU A 354 -10.21 11.35 -29.58
C LEU A 354 -11.17 10.22 -29.18
N LEU A 355 -12.40 10.56 -28.77
CA LEU A 355 -13.43 9.57 -28.49
C LEU A 355 -13.76 8.72 -29.73
N ALA A 356 -13.90 9.35 -30.90
CA ALA A 356 -14.13 8.62 -32.14
C ALA A 356 -12.94 7.71 -32.49
N ASP A 357 -11.71 8.15 -32.25
CA ASP A 357 -10.50 7.35 -32.44
C ASP A 357 -10.49 6.10 -31.54
N ILE A 358 -10.80 6.25 -30.25
CA ILE A 358 -10.93 5.13 -29.29
C ILE A 358 -11.97 4.11 -29.78
N VAL A 359 -13.15 4.58 -30.20
CA VAL A 359 -14.22 3.68 -30.69
C VAL A 359 -13.81 2.95 -31.98
N THR A 360 -12.99 3.59 -32.81
CA THR A 360 -12.52 3.02 -34.09
C THR A 360 -11.41 1.99 -33.87
N ASN A 361 -10.45 2.31 -32.99
CA ASN A 361 -9.17 1.62 -32.94
C ASN A 361 -8.95 0.80 -31.66
N ASN A 362 -9.72 1.04 -30.60
CA ASN A 362 -9.52 0.41 -29.28
C ASN A 362 -10.77 -0.33 -28.77
N MET A 363 -11.69 -0.68 -29.65
CA MET A 363 -12.82 -1.54 -29.32
C MET A 363 -12.94 -2.58 -30.43
N ASP A 364 -13.20 -3.86 -30.16
CA ASP A 364 -13.32 -4.88 -31.23
C ASP A 364 -14.76 -5.32 -31.47
N SER A 365 -15.59 -5.35 -30.43
CA SER A 365 -16.96 -5.82 -30.51
C SER A 365 -17.90 -4.79 -31.15
N ASP A 366 -18.52 -5.16 -32.26
CA ASP A 366 -19.60 -4.37 -32.86
C ASP A 366 -20.71 -4.03 -31.86
N HIS A 367 -21.02 -4.92 -30.93
CA HIS A 367 -22.05 -4.67 -29.92
C HIS A 367 -21.71 -3.47 -29.04
N TYR A 368 -20.50 -3.44 -28.47
CA TYR A 368 -20.07 -2.35 -27.61
C TYR A 368 -19.80 -1.06 -28.39
N ARG A 369 -19.21 -1.16 -29.59
CA ARG A 369 -19.06 -0.01 -30.51
C ARG A 369 -20.42 0.60 -30.82
N ASN A 370 -21.41 -0.22 -31.19
CA ASN A 370 -22.76 0.24 -31.54
C ASN A 370 -23.41 0.96 -30.36
N ASP A 371 -23.33 0.38 -29.17
CA ASP A 371 -23.84 0.97 -27.94
C ASP A 371 -23.27 2.38 -27.68
N VAL A 372 -21.95 2.54 -27.81
CA VAL A 372 -21.27 3.84 -27.64
C VAL A 372 -21.72 4.83 -28.72
N ILE A 373 -21.70 4.44 -30.00
CA ILE A 373 -22.07 5.34 -31.11
C ILE A 373 -23.52 5.79 -31.01
N ARG A 374 -24.42 4.90 -30.60
CA ARG A 374 -25.84 5.24 -30.40
C ARG A 374 -26.00 6.30 -29.33
N ASP A 375 -25.29 6.18 -28.20
CA ASP A 375 -25.31 7.20 -27.15
C ASP A 375 -24.65 8.51 -27.62
N LEU A 376 -23.59 8.43 -28.41
CA LEU A 376 -22.91 9.58 -29.01
C LEU A 376 -23.87 10.40 -29.90
N ILE A 377 -24.60 9.73 -30.81
CA ILE A 377 -25.65 10.34 -31.66
C ILE A 377 -26.82 10.87 -30.81
N LYS A 378 -27.12 10.22 -29.68
CA LYS A 378 -28.24 10.60 -28.82
C LYS A 378 -27.96 11.86 -28.00
N ARG A 379 -26.75 11.97 -27.43
CA ARG A 379 -26.42 12.91 -26.34
C ARG A 379 -25.52 14.07 -26.77
N GLN A 380 -24.72 13.90 -27.82
CA GLN A 380 -23.71 14.86 -28.24
C GLN A 380 -24.07 15.60 -29.53
N ASP A 381 -23.51 16.80 -29.68
CA ASP A 381 -23.72 17.65 -30.85
C ASP A 381 -22.65 17.36 -31.91
N LEU A 382 -22.96 16.40 -32.79
CA LEU A 382 -22.02 15.94 -33.82
C LEU A 382 -21.93 16.91 -34.98
N THR A 383 -20.68 17.21 -35.39
CA THR A 383 -20.33 17.93 -36.62
C THR A 383 -20.22 16.95 -37.80
N ASP A 384 -20.16 17.47 -39.03
CA ASP A 384 -19.99 16.64 -40.23
C ASP A 384 -18.70 15.81 -40.18
N LYS A 385 -17.62 16.36 -39.62
CA LYS A 385 -16.37 15.64 -39.39
C LYS A 385 -16.57 14.45 -38.45
N ASN A 386 -17.38 14.61 -37.40
CA ASN A 386 -17.64 13.52 -36.46
C ASN A 386 -18.51 12.43 -37.09
N LEU A 387 -19.49 12.82 -37.92
CA LEU A 387 -20.28 11.87 -38.69
C LEU A 387 -19.41 11.07 -39.67
N ASP A 388 -18.42 11.72 -40.30
CA ASP A 388 -17.47 11.06 -41.20
C ASP A 388 -16.64 9.98 -40.50
N LEU A 389 -16.20 10.24 -39.25
CA LEU A 389 -15.51 9.25 -38.43
C LEU A 389 -16.45 8.09 -38.04
N ILE A 390 -17.69 8.39 -37.66
CA ILE A 390 -18.68 7.35 -37.35
C ILE A 390 -18.91 6.44 -38.57
N PHE A 391 -19.01 6.98 -39.79
CA PHE A 391 -19.11 6.16 -40.99
C PHE A 391 -17.90 5.25 -41.20
N THR A 392 -16.69 5.71 -40.85
CA THR A 392 -15.49 4.86 -40.87
C THR A 392 -15.61 3.68 -39.89
N VAL A 393 -16.21 3.90 -38.71
CA VAL A 393 -16.48 2.81 -37.76
C VAL A 393 -17.54 1.84 -38.28
N ILE A 394 -18.63 2.35 -38.85
CA ILE A 394 -19.73 1.52 -39.41
C ILE A 394 -19.20 0.60 -40.52
N ASP A 395 -18.30 1.09 -41.36
CA ASP A 395 -17.71 0.30 -42.45
C ASP A 395 -16.87 -0.88 -41.94
N GLN A 396 -16.40 -0.83 -40.69
CA GLN A 396 -15.67 -1.92 -40.03
C GLN A 396 -16.58 -2.93 -39.32
N TYR A 397 -17.89 -2.67 -39.20
CA TYR A 397 -18.78 -3.65 -38.56
C TYR A 397 -18.91 -4.91 -39.40
N ASP A 398 -18.95 -6.05 -38.72
CA ASP A 398 -19.33 -7.34 -39.33
C ASP A 398 -20.85 -7.52 -39.31
N SER A 399 -21.54 -6.93 -38.33
CA SER A 399 -22.98 -7.02 -38.15
C SER A 399 -23.75 -6.02 -39.03
N ASP A 400 -24.40 -6.52 -40.07
CA ASP A 400 -25.36 -5.77 -40.87
C ASP A 400 -26.47 -5.13 -40.02
N HIS A 401 -26.90 -5.82 -38.95
CA HIS A 401 -27.91 -5.30 -38.05
C HIS A 401 -27.45 -4.00 -37.37
N TYR A 402 -26.23 -3.98 -36.85
CA TYR A 402 -25.70 -2.80 -36.17
C TYR A 402 -25.37 -1.68 -37.18
N LYS A 403 -24.91 -2.02 -38.40
CA LYS A 403 -24.77 -1.03 -39.49
C LYS A 403 -26.10 -0.33 -39.75
N THR A 404 -27.17 -1.10 -39.94
CA THR A 404 -28.51 -0.56 -40.21
C THR A 404 -29.03 0.31 -39.07
N GLU A 405 -28.86 -0.12 -37.83
CA GLU A 405 -29.32 0.64 -36.66
C GLU A 405 -28.66 2.02 -36.58
N VAL A 406 -27.33 2.10 -36.69
CA VAL A 406 -26.60 3.37 -36.60
C VAL A 406 -26.95 4.28 -37.78
N ILE A 407 -26.95 3.76 -39.02
CA ILE A 407 -27.29 4.55 -40.21
C ILE A 407 -28.71 5.12 -40.09
N GLY A 408 -29.68 4.32 -39.66
CA GLY A 408 -31.06 4.77 -39.43
C GLY A 408 -31.12 5.90 -38.41
N MET A 409 -30.40 5.79 -37.29
CA MET A 409 -30.36 6.85 -36.27
C MET A 409 -29.75 8.17 -36.78
N ILE A 410 -28.66 8.11 -37.56
CA ILE A 410 -28.06 9.31 -38.16
C ILE A 410 -29.06 9.98 -39.11
N SER A 411 -29.73 9.17 -39.94
CA SER A 411 -30.72 9.58 -40.95
C SER A 411 -31.94 10.27 -40.35
N GLU A 412 -32.34 9.89 -39.14
CA GLU A 412 -33.44 10.50 -38.42
C GLU A 412 -33.08 11.85 -37.80
N LYS A 413 -31.84 11.98 -37.29
CA LYS A 413 -31.41 13.14 -36.49
C LYS A 413 -30.74 14.26 -37.27
N LYS A 414 -30.13 13.98 -38.43
CA LYS A 414 -29.25 14.93 -39.12
C LYS A 414 -29.52 14.94 -40.63
N SER A 415 -29.35 16.11 -41.24
CA SER A 415 -29.23 16.21 -42.69
C SER A 415 -27.83 15.77 -43.10
N LEU A 416 -27.72 14.78 -43.97
CA LEU A 416 -26.45 14.30 -44.51
C LEU A 416 -26.01 15.14 -45.69
N THR A 417 -24.71 15.30 -45.87
CA THR A 417 -24.12 15.86 -47.09
C THR A 417 -24.15 14.84 -48.23
N ASP A 418 -23.99 15.29 -49.47
CA ASP A 418 -23.91 14.38 -50.64
C ASP A 418 -22.80 13.33 -50.47
N ASP A 419 -21.64 13.74 -49.93
CA ASP A 419 -20.52 12.83 -49.66
C ASP A 419 -20.87 11.79 -48.59
N GLN A 420 -21.62 12.18 -47.55
CA GLN A 420 -22.10 11.25 -46.52
C GLN A 420 -23.18 10.30 -47.03
N LEU A 421 -24.06 10.76 -47.94
CA LEU A 421 -25.02 9.88 -48.63
C LEU A 421 -24.29 8.83 -49.48
N VAL A 422 -23.21 9.20 -50.16
CA VAL A 422 -22.35 8.25 -50.89
C VAL A 422 -21.73 7.23 -49.94
N LYS A 423 -21.30 7.64 -48.74
CA LYS A 423 -20.79 6.71 -47.72
C LYS A 423 -21.87 5.71 -47.29
N VAL A 424 -23.10 6.17 -46.99
CA VAL A 424 -24.23 5.28 -46.67
C VAL A 424 -24.46 4.24 -47.77
N ILE A 425 -24.50 4.67 -49.04
CA ILE A 425 -24.68 3.75 -50.18
C ILE A 425 -23.53 2.75 -50.27
N ASN A 426 -22.29 3.16 -49.99
CA ASN A 426 -21.15 2.25 -49.99
C ASN A 426 -21.20 1.26 -48.82
N SER A 427 -21.64 1.67 -47.63
CA SER A 427 -21.86 0.75 -46.50
C SER A 427 -22.93 -0.30 -46.86
N CYS A 428 -24.01 0.07 -47.58
CA CYS A 428 -24.98 -0.92 -48.08
C CYS A 428 -24.37 -1.96 -49.03
N LYS A 429 -23.31 -1.62 -49.78
CA LYS A 429 -22.64 -2.58 -50.68
C LYS A 429 -21.81 -3.61 -49.93
N SER A 430 -21.40 -3.31 -48.69
CA SER A 430 -20.63 -4.22 -47.85
C SER A 430 -21.50 -5.08 -46.93
N MET A 431 -22.83 -4.96 -47.04
CA MET A 431 -23.79 -5.75 -46.28
C MET A 431 -24.22 -6.99 -47.06
N ASP A 432 -24.50 -8.08 -46.35
CA ASP A 432 -24.91 -9.35 -46.94
C ASP A 432 -26.44 -9.55 -46.94
N SER A 433 -27.13 -8.90 -45.99
CA SER A 433 -28.58 -9.06 -45.80
C SER A 433 -29.39 -8.06 -46.64
N ASP A 434 -30.07 -8.58 -47.66
CA ASP A 434 -31.03 -7.80 -48.47
C ASP A 434 -32.10 -7.10 -47.63
N HIS A 435 -32.51 -7.72 -46.51
CA HIS A 435 -33.47 -7.14 -45.58
C HIS A 435 -32.92 -5.85 -44.97
N TYR A 436 -31.71 -5.89 -44.44
CA TYR A 436 -31.06 -4.76 -43.78
C TYR A 436 -30.66 -3.66 -44.77
N ILE A 437 -30.20 -4.04 -45.98
CA ILE A 437 -29.96 -3.08 -47.08
C ILE A 437 -31.25 -2.33 -47.42
N THR A 438 -32.37 -3.05 -47.53
CA THR A 438 -33.67 -2.45 -47.85
C THR A 438 -34.11 -1.45 -46.78
N GLU A 439 -33.93 -1.78 -45.50
CA GLU A 439 -34.26 -0.87 -44.39
C GLU A 439 -33.44 0.42 -44.44
N VAL A 440 -32.13 0.32 -44.67
CA VAL A 440 -31.26 1.50 -44.79
C VAL A 440 -31.72 2.38 -45.95
N LEU A 441 -31.93 1.81 -47.14
CA LEU A 441 -32.34 2.59 -48.33
C LEU A 441 -33.71 3.25 -48.16
N ILE A 442 -34.66 2.60 -47.50
CA ILE A 442 -35.96 3.19 -47.18
C ILE A 442 -35.82 4.36 -46.21
N SER A 443 -34.99 4.23 -45.17
CA SER A 443 -34.74 5.32 -44.21
C SER A 443 -34.20 6.58 -44.91
N MET A 444 -33.41 6.38 -45.98
CA MET A 444 -32.82 7.46 -46.76
C MET A 444 -33.73 8.03 -47.85
N ALA A 445 -34.68 7.25 -48.37
CA ALA A 445 -35.58 7.69 -49.44
C ALA A 445 -36.41 8.94 -49.09
N SER A 446 -36.62 9.22 -47.80
CA SER A 446 -37.31 10.43 -47.34
C SER A 446 -36.44 11.70 -47.31
N ARG A 447 -35.13 11.57 -47.59
CA ARG A 447 -34.10 12.59 -47.39
C ARG A 447 -33.35 13.00 -48.66
N VAL A 448 -33.54 12.28 -49.77
CA VAL A 448 -32.94 12.54 -51.08
C VAL A 448 -33.94 13.20 -52.03
#